data_AF-A0AAD5Y1D9-F1
#
_entry.id   AF-A0AAD5Y1D9-F1
#
_cell.length_a   1.000
_cell.length_b   1.000
_cell.length_c   1.000
_cell.angle_alpha   90.00
_cell.angle_beta   90.00
_cell.angle_gamma   90.00
#
_symmetry.space_group_name_H-M   'P 1'
#
loop_
_entity.id
_entity.type
_entity.pdbx_description
1 polymer ?
#
loop_
_entity_poly.entity_id
_entity_poly.type
_entity_poly.pdbx_seq_one_letter_code
_entity_poly.pdbx_strand_id
1 'polypeptide(L)'
;MSEEYELDHSPVETQERNGWYSFGVAAEGYSALATAVFFPLILNSLAEYNAYQNSDHTKPCNVSNTDPCDVQIGSHYYDTSSLVFYATSISVLCQFFLFVSLGSLADHGSHRKTFLIMFGVATSVIGLCILLVTKNSLWWLAFIIYMLSNTTYGAAYVFYYAWVPILTRFDQKVIDSEQDEKLTNEEKYTISDMVSNEISGKGFFYSYVTAVCELIVAAGIAMYLGSGENYGLTAAYPLQIGVALASIWQLVILLAYTNRHLKARPGTLAF
;
A
#
# COMPACT_ATOMS: atom_id res chain seq x y z
N MET A 1 33.04 -12.37 13.91
CA MET A 1 33.62 -11.12 13.38
C MET A 1 32.45 -10.30 12.89
N SER A 2 31.81 -9.59 13.82
CA SER A 2 30.66 -8.74 13.53
C SER A 2 31.18 -7.52 12.77
N GLU A 3 30.80 -7.38 11.50
CA GLU A 3 30.93 -6.10 10.81
C GLU A 3 30.17 -5.07 11.65
N GLU A 4 30.92 -4.19 12.30
CA GLU A 4 30.39 -2.98 12.89
C GLU A 4 29.85 -2.18 11.71
N TYR A 5 28.53 -2.21 11.52
CA TYR A 5 27.87 -1.42 10.48
C TYR A 5 28.16 0.05 10.78
N GLU A 6 29.19 0.60 10.13
CA GLU A 6 29.52 2.02 10.25
C GLU A 6 28.30 2.85 9.87
N LEU A 7 27.90 3.77 10.76
CA LEU A 7 26.82 4.70 10.49
C LEU A 7 27.22 5.58 9.31
N ASP A 8 26.45 5.49 8.23
CA ASP A 8 26.70 6.28 7.02
C ASP A 8 26.20 7.72 7.18
N HIS A 9 27.14 8.64 7.39
CA HIS A 9 26.90 10.07 7.51
C HIS A 9 27.08 10.84 6.19
N SER A 10 27.22 10.16 5.04
CA SER A 10 27.42 10.86 3.77
C SER A 10 26.21 11.74 3.43
N PRO A 11 26.40 12.91 2.80
CA PRO A 11 25.30 13.70 2.26
C PRO A 11 24.38 12.87 1.35
N VAL A 12 23.10 13.21 1.33
CA VAL A 12 22.10 12.55 0.51
C VAL A 12 22.29 12.92 -0.94
N GLU A 13 22.42 11.90 -1.78
CA GLU A 13 22.54 12.08 -3.22
C GLU A 13 21.16 12.22 -3.88
N THR A 14 21.12 12.89 -5.03
CA THR A 14 19.88 13.00 -5.82
C THR A 14 19.35 11.63 -6.23
N GLN A 15 20.24 10.66 -6.49
CA GLN A 15 19.86 9.29 -6.82
C GLN A 15 19.15 8.58 -5.66
N GLU A 16 19.61 8.78 -4.42
CA GLU A 16 18.98 8.21 -3.22
C GLU A 16 17.58 8.78 -3.00
N ARG A 17 17.39 10.11 -3.16
CA ARG A 17 16.06 10.73 -3.08
C ARG A 17 15.12 10.20 -4.16
N ASN A 18 15.61 10.06 -5.39
CA ASN A 18 14.82 9.48 -6.48
C ASN A 18 14.47 8.01 -6.20
N GLY A 19 15.38 7.26 -5.58
CA GLY A 19 15.12 5.93 -5.06
C GLY A 19 13.97 5.92 -4.05
N TRP A 20 13.92 6.89 -3.13
CA TRP A 20 12.81 7.03 -2.19
C TRP A 20 11.51 7.42 -2.90
N TYR A 21 11.51 8.45 -3.76
CA TYR A 21 10.33 8.85 -4.54
C TYR A 21 9.74 7.70 -5.37
N SER A 22 10.60 6.84 -5.92
CA SER A 22 10.14 5.71 -6.71
C SER A 22 9.30 4.70 -5.92
N PHE A 23 9.50 4.56 -4.61
CA PHE A 23 8.66 3.71 -3.78
C PHE A 23 7.22 4.25 -3.75
N GLY A 24 7.08 5.56 -3.55
CA GLY A 24 5.78 6.23 -3.59
C GLY A 24 5.08 6.05 -4.94
N VAL A 25 5.82 6.23 -6.05
CA VAL A 25 5.34 5.94 -7.41
C VAL A 25 4.95 4.47 -7.60
N ALA A 26 5.64 3.54 -6.95
CA ALA A 26 5.33 2.12 -7.05
C ALA A 26 4.05 1.74 -6.27
N ALA A 27 3.88 2.26 -5.06
CA ALA A 27 2.92 1.75 -4.10
C ALA A 27 1.61 2.55 -4.02
N GLU A 28 1.64 3.85 -4.31
CA GLU A 28 0.46 4.71 -4.11
C GLU A 28 -0.68 4.36 -5.06
N GLY A 29 -0.35 3.93 -6.29
CA GLY A 29 -1.31 3.43 -7.26
C GLY A 29 -2.08 2.23 -6.74
N TYR A 30 -1.41 1.26 -6.09
CA TYR A 30 -2.07 0.14 -5.44
C TYR A 30 -3.06 0.58 -4.36
N SER A 31 -2.70 1.54 -3.50
CA SER A 31 -3.63 2.01 -2.46
C SER A 31 -4.84 2.76 -3.01
N ALA A 32 -4.60 3.74 -3.89
CA ALA A 32 -5.68 4.55 -4.44
C ALA A 32 -6.62 3.75 -5.34
N LEU A 33 -6.10 2.76 -6.06
CA LEU A 33 -6.86 1.95 -7.01
C LEU A 33 -7.42 0.70 -6.35
N ALA A 34 -6.54 -0.16 -5.84
CA ALA A 34 -6.95 -1.45 -5.31
C ALA A 34 -7.67 -1.27 -3.98
N THR A 35 -7.02 -0.70 -2.98
CA THR A 35 -7.56 -0.60 -1.61
C THR A 35 -8.78 0.32 -1.55
N ALA A 36 -8.70 1.52 -2.13
CA ALA A 36 -9.76 2.52 -1.97
C ALA A 36 -10.97 2.31 -2.90
N VAL A 37 -10.81 1.70 -4.07
CA VAL A 37 -11.88 1.61 -5.08
C VAL A 37 -12.23 0.18 -5.44
N PHE A 38 -11.26 -0.63 -5.90
CA PHE A 38 -11.57 -1.91 -6.54
C PHE A 38 -11.89 -3.03 -5.54
N PHE A 39 -11.18 -3.16 -4.42
CA PHE A 39 -11.50 -4.15 -3.41
C PHE A 39 -12.89 -4.00 -2.80
N PRO A 40 -13.37 -2.80 -2.43
CA PRO A 40 -14.76 -2.58 -2.03
C PRO A 40 -15.76 -3.14 -3.05
N LEU A 41 -15.57 -2.81 -4.33
CA LEU A 41 -16.47 -3.22 -5.42
C LEU A 41 -16.40 -4.73 -5.69
N ILE A 42 -15.19 -5.30 -5.70
CA ILE A 42 -14.96 -6.73 -5.90
C ILE A 42 -15.61 -7.53 -4.78
N LEU A 43 -15.34 -7.17 -3.51
CA LEU A 43 -15.88 -7.88 -2.36
C LEU A 43 -17.40 -7.81 -2.30
N ASN A 44 -17.96 -6.62 -2.50
CA ASN A 44 -19.40 -6.45 -2.52
C ASN A 44 -20.04 -7.30 -3.63
N SER A 45 -19.55 -7.18 -4.86
CA SER A 45 -20.07 -7.94 -5.99
C SER A 45 -19.98 -9.45 -5.75
N LEU A 46 -18.82 -9.98 -5.35
CA LEU A 46 -18.67 -11.42 -5.10
C LEU A 46 -19.60 -11.93 -3.99
N ALA A 47 -19.79 -11.14 -2.93
CA ALA A 47 -20.63 -11.50 -1.81
C ALA A 47 -22.13 -11.46 -2.18
N GLU A 48 -22.58 -10.48 -2.97
CA GLU A 48 -23.97 -10.38 -3.42
C GLU A 48 -24.44 -11.64 -4.17
N TYR A 49 -23.59 -12.24 -5.00
CA TYR A 49 -23.90 -13.49 -5.71
C TYR A 49 -24.07 -14.71 -4.78
N ASN A 50 -23.68 -14.62 -3.51
CA ASN A 50 -23.87 -15.67 -2.49
C ASN A 50 -24.73 -15.19 -1.32
N ALA A 51 -25.34 -14.01 -1.44
CA ALA A 51 -26.13 -13.37 -0.40
C ALA A 51 -27.62 -13.66 -0.56
N TYR A 52 -28.37 -13.29 0.45
CA TYR A 52 -29.83 -13.31 0.47
C TYR A 52 -30.38 -11.90 0.53
N GLN A 53 -31.65 -11.72 0.19
CA GLN A 53 -32.33 -10.44 0.35
C GLN A 53 -32.42 -10.10 1.85
N ASN A 54 -32.06 -8.87 2.24
CA ASN A 54 -32.11 -8.45 3.64
C ASN A 54 -33.53 -8.56 4.25
N SER A 55 -34.57 -8.34 3.43
CA SER A 55 -35.97 -8.45 3.86
C SER A 55 -36.45 -9.89 4.05
N ASP A 56 -35.84 -10.85 3.37
CA ASP A 56 -36.23 -12.25 3.34
C ASP A 56 -35.02 -13.15 3.05
N HIS A 57 -34.37 -13.61 4.12
CA HIS A 57 -33.18 -14.48 4.05
C HIS A 57 -33.43 -15.88 3.45
N THR A 58 -34.64 -16.16 2.94
CA THR A 58 -34.94 -17.39 2.20
C THR A 58 -34.74 -17.25 0.70
N LYS A 59 -34.60 -16.02 0.18
CA LYS A 59 -34.48 -15.72 -1.25
C LYS A 59 -33.07 -15.26 -1.59
N PRO A 60 -32.51 -15.73 -2.73
CA PRO A 60 -31.22 -15.24 -3.20
C PRO A 60 -31.30 -13.72 -3.48
N CYS A 61 -30.20 -13.02 -3.20
CA CYS A 61 -30.03 -11.61 -3.48
C CYS A 61 -30.33 -11.32 -4.96
N ASN A 62 -31.10 -10.27 -5.22
CA ASN A 62 -31.34 -9.79 -6.57
C ASN A 62 -30.33 -8.66 -6.88
N VAL A 63 -29.19 -9.02 -7.45
CA VAL A 63 -28.11 -8.11 -7.88
C VAL A 63 -28.54 -7.03 -8.88
N SER A 64 -29.71 -7.16 -9.51
CA SER A 64 -30.25 -6.14 -10.42
C SER A 64 -31.13 -5.10 -9.72
N ASN A 65 -31.49 -5.32 -8.46
CA ASN A 65 -32.30 -4.39 -7.68
C ASN A 65 -31.43 -3.63 -6.67
N THR A 66 -31.90 -2.47 -6.22
CA THR A 66 -31.21 -1.65 -5.20
C THR A 66 -31.46 -2.13 -3.77
N ASP A 67 -32.02 -3.33 -3.60
CA ASP A 67 -32.33 -3.86 -2.27
C ASP A 67 -31.03 -4.32 -1.58
N PRO A 68 -30.84 -3.99 -0.29
CA PRO A 68 -29.69 -4.46 0.46
C PRO A 68 -29.62 -6.00 0.50
N CYS A 69 -28.40 -6.53 0.43
CA CYS A 69 -28.15 -7.96 0.46
C CYS A 69 -27.26 -8.34 1.63
N ASP A 70 -27.58 -9.48 2.25
CA ASP A 70 -26.83 -10.00 3.38
C ASP A 70 -26.18 -11.34 3.04
N VAL A 71 -24.87 -11.43 3.21
CA VAL A 71 -24.14 -12.69 3.13
C VAL A 71 -24.22 -13.43 4.46
N GLN A 72 -24.43 -14.74 4.40
CA GLN A 72 -24.44 -15.58 5.58
C GLN A 72 -23.02 -16.05 5.92
N ILE A 73 -22.58 -15.79 7.15
CA ILE A 73 -21.30 -16.26 7.69
C ILE A 73 -21.60 -17.00 9.00
N GLY A 74 -21.49 -18.34 8.96
CA GLY A 74 -21.92 -19.18 10.07
C GLY A 74 -23.43 -19.07 10.30
N SER A 75 -23.83 -18.66 11.51
CA SER A 75 -25.23 -18.48 11.90
C SER A 75 -25.75 -17.04 11.75
N HIS A 76 -24.92 -16.12 11.28
CA HIS A 76 -25.23 -14.69 11.22
C HIS A 76 -25.22 -14.17 9.78
N TYR A 77 -25.99 -13.11 9.58
CA TYR A 77 -26.11 -12.40 8.31
C TYR A 77 -25.42 -11.04 8.42
N TYR A 78 -24.66 -10.69 7.41
CA TYR A 78 -23.89 -9.46 7.34
C TYR A 78 -24.12 -8.78 6.01
N ASP A 79 -24.34 -7.46 6.04
CA ASP A 79 -24.46 -6.65 4.84
C ASP A 79 -23.20 -6.77 3.97
N THR A 80 -23.40 -7.07 2.68
CA THR A 80 -22.31 -7.27 1.70
C THR A 80 -21.47 -6.01 1.53
N SER A 81 -22.09 -4.82 1.61
CA SER A 81 -21.39 -3.54 1.43
C SER A 81 -20.45 -3.24 2.59
N SER A 82 -20.72 -3.81 3.76
CA SER A 82 -19.94 -3.64 4.98
C SER A 82 -18.71 -4.56 5.08
N LEU A 83 -18.59 -5.58 4.22
CA LEU A 83 -17.50 -6.56 4.27
C LEU A 83 -16.11 -5.94 4.16
N VAL A 84 -15.94 -4.94 3.30
CA VAL A 84 -14.64 -4.28 3.14
C VAL A 84 -14.23 -3.52 4.40
N PHE A 85 -15.17 -2.94 5.14
CA PHE A 85 -14.89 -2.25 6.40
C PHE A 85 -14.50 -3.24 7.50
N TYR A 86 -15.12 -4.43 7.55
CA TYR A 86 -14.68 -5.50 8.45
C TYR A 86 -13.26 -5.96 8.12
N ALA A 87 -12.97 -6.24 6.85
CA ALA A 87 -11.62 -6.64 6.44
C ALA A 87 -10.60 -5.55 6.75
N THR A 88 -10.92 -4.29 6.48
CA THR A 88 -10.06 -3.14 6.79
C THR A 88 -9.81 -3.03 8.30
N SER A 89 -10.84 -3.17 9.13
CA SER A 89 -10.73 -3.10 10.58
C SER A 89 -9.83 -4.20 11.15
N ILE A 90 -10.02 -5.44 10.68
CA ILE A 90 -9.16 -6.57 11.08
C ILE A 90 -7.71 -6.33 10.62
N SER A 91 -7.53 -5.84 9.39
CA SER A 91 -6.20 -5.54 8.84
C SER A 91 -5.47 -4.49 9.67
N VAL A 92 -6.15 -3.41 10.06
CA VAL A 92 -5.59 -2.32 10.87
C VAL A 92 -5.28 -2.80 12.28
N LEU A 93 -6.08 -3.70 12.85
CA LEU A 93 -5.76 -4.35 14.11
C LEU A 93 -4.48 -5.20 14.00
N CYS A 94 -4.31 -5.96 12.91
CA CYS A 94 -3.07 -6.68 12.64
C CYS A 94 -1.88 -5.72 12.43
N GLN A 95 -2.08 -4.62 11.71
CA GLN A 95 -1.08 -3.57 11.52
C GLN A 95 -0.66 -2.95 12.85
N PHE A 96 -1.60 -2.69 13.77
CA PHE A 96 -1.27 -2.17 15.10
C PHE A 96 -0.25 -3.06 15.83
N PHE A 97 -0.49 -4.38 15.86
CA PHE A 97 0.47 -5.30 16.48
C PHE A 97 1.81 -5.34 15.75
N LEU A 98 1.80 -5.27 14.41
CA LEU A 98 3.03 -5.18 13.62
C LEU A 98 3.80 -3.87 13.90
N PHE A 99 3.11 -2.73 14.00
CA PHE A 99 3.73 -1.42 14.20
C PHE A 99 4.35 -1.33 15.60
N VAL A 100 3.67 -1.86 16.62
CA VAL A 100 4.24 -1.96 17.97
C VAL A 100 5.47 -2.85 17.99
N SER A 101 5.46 -3.96 17.23
CA SER A 101 6.57 -4.93 17.20
C SER A 101 7.77 -4.46 16.37
N LEU A 102 7.51 -3.74 15.27
CA LEU A 102 8.51 -3.34 14.28
C LEU A 102 8.89 -1.87 14.36
N GLY A 103 8.27 -1.08 15.24
CA GLY A 103 8.55 0.36 15.37
C GLY A 103 10.02 0.64 15.72
N SER A 104 10.59 -0.09 16.68
CA SER A 104 12.01 0.04 17.04
C SER A 104 12.94 -0.29 15.86
N LEU A 105 12.53 -1.25 15.01
CA LEU A 105 13.27 -1.63 13.82
C LEU A 105 13.14 -0.59 12.71
N ALA A 106 11.99 0.06 12.59
CA ALA A 106 11.79 1.18 11.68
C ALA A 106 12.59 2.42 12.11
N ASP A 107 12.63 2.71 13.41
CA ASP A 107 13.29 3.91 13.93
C ASP A 107 14.81 3.75 14.03
N HIS A 108 15.30 2.57 14.38
CA HIS A 108 16.72 2.34 14.70
C HIS A 108 17.36 1.12 14.03
N GLY A 109 16.60 0.32 13.30
CA GLY A 109 17.10 -0.91 12.68
C GLY A 109 18.12 -0.67 11.56
N SER A 110 19.03 -1.62 11.42
CA SER A 110 19.99 -1.71 10.30
C SER A 110 19.33 -2.14 9.00
N HIS A 111 18.30 -2.99 9.07
CA HIS A 111 17.69 -3.65 7.92
C HIS A 111 16.44 -2.98 7.35
N ARG A 112 16.18 -1.71 7.66
CA ARG A 112 14.94 -1.02 7.25
C ARG A 112 14.63 -1.20 5.76
N LYS A 113 15.65 -1.08 4.88
CA LYS A 113 15.46 -1.17 3.43
C LYS A 113 14.95 -2.56 3.06
N THR A 114 15.53 -3.58 3.67
CA THR A 114 15.14 -4.97 3.47
C THR A 114 13.68 -5.19 3.85
N PHE A 115 13.24 -4.65 5.00
CA PHE A 115 11.84 -4.74 5.43
C PHE A 115 10.89 -3.97 4.50
N LEU A 116 11.26 -2.76 4.08
CA LEU A 116 10.51 -1.98 3.09
C LEU A 116 10.27 -2.78 1.80
N ILE A 117 11.33 -3.34 1.23
CA ILE A 117 11.24 -4.13 0.00
C ILE A 117 10.47 -5.43 0.24
N MET A 118 10.71 -6.13 1.34
CA MET A 118 10.04 -7.39 1.66
C MET A 118 8.53 -7.22 1.79
N PHE A 119 8.06 -6.23 2.55
CA PHE A 119 6.63 -5.95 2.69
C PHE A 119 6.01 -5.41 1.39
N GLY A 120 6.74 -4.61 0.62
CA GLY A 120 6.28 -4.14 -0.70
C GLY A 120 6.12 -5.27 -1.71
N VAL A 121 7.04 -6.24 -1.73
CA VAL A 121 6.94 -7.45 -2.55
C VAL A 121 5.80 -8.33 -2.06
N ALA A 122 5.66 -8.52 -0.75
CA ALA A 122 4.56 -9.29 -0.17
C ALA A 122 3.20 -8.72 -0.57
N THR A 123 3.02 -7.39 -0.46
CA THR A 123 1.81 -6.69 -0.93
C THR A 123 1.51 -7.03 -2.39
N SER A 124 2.52 -6.94 -3.25
CA SER A 124 2.36 -7.15 -4.70
C SER A 124 2.01 -8.61 -5.03
N VAL A 125 2.68 -9.58 -4.38
CA VAL A 125 2.42 -11.01 -4.59
C VAL A 125 1.03 -11.40 -4.08
N ILE A 126 0.64 -10.90 -2.90
CA ILE A 126 -0.68 -11.16 -2.33
C ILE A 126 -1.76 -10.49 -3.18
N GLY A 127 -1.56 -9.24 -3.61
CA GLY A 127 -2.47 -8.53 -4.50
C GLY A 127 -2.68 -9.25 -5.83
N LEU A 128 -1.61 -9.80 -6.43
CA LEU A 128 -1.68 -10.63 -7.64
C LEU A 128 -2.56 -11.89 -7.49
N CYS A 129 -2.62 -12.46 -6.28
CA CYS A 129 -3.45 -13.64 -6.01
C CYS A 129 -4.94 -13.36 -6.20
N ILE A 130 -5.38 -12.10 -6.34
CA ILE A 130 -6.79 -11.78 -6.60
C ILE A 130 -7.31 -12.45 -7.88
N LEU A 131 -6.45 -12.68 -8.87
CA LEU A 131 -6.81 -13.36 -10.12
C LEU A 131 -7.23 -14.83 -9.94
N LEU A 132 -6.90 -15.43 -8.79
CA LEU A 132 -7.34 -16.78 -8.44
C LEU A 132 -8.84 -16.84 -8.09
N VAL A 133 -9.48 -15.69 -7.84
CA VAL A 133 -10.89 -15.57 -7.48
C VAL A 133 -11.77 -15.60 -8.74
N THR A 134 -11.83 -16.78 -9.36
CA THR A 134 -12.52 -17.01 -10.63
C THR A 134 -14.03 -17.30 -10.49
N LYS A 135 -14.51 -17.56 -9.27
CA LYS A 135 -15.90 -17.88 -8.98
C LYS A 135 -16.43 -17.03 -7.83
N ASN A 136 -17.72 -16.68 -7.88
CA ASN A 136 -18.35 -15.87 -6.84
C ASN A 136 -18.29 -16.55 -5.46
N SER A 137 -18.33 -17.88 -5.40
CA SER A 137 -18.21 -18.64 -4.14
C SER A 137 -16.86 -18.46 -3.41
N LEU A 138 -15.87 -17.84 -4.06
CA LEU A 138 -14.55 -17.55 -3.51
C LEU A 138 -14.45 -16.13 -2.91
N TRP A 139 -15.58 -15.49 -2.58
CA TRP A 139 -15.59 -14.16 -1.94
C TRP A 139 -14.76 -14.11 -0.65
N TRP A 140 -14.72 -15.19 0.12
CA TRP A 140 -13.90 -15.30 1.34
C TRP A 140 -12.40 -15.26 1.04
N LEU A 141 -11.98 -15.75 -0.13
CA LEU A 141 -10.58 -15.72 -0.56
C LEU A 141 -10.20 -14.27 -0.92
N ALA A 142 -11.06 -13.55 -1.65
CA ALA A 142 -10.88 -12.13 -1.90
C ALA A 142 -10.77 -11.33 -0.60
N PHE A 143 -11.59 -11.67 0.41
CA PHE A 143 -11.55 -11.03 1.73
C PHE A 143 -10.20 -11.21 2.42
N ILE A 144 -9.66 -12.45 2.43
CA ILE A 144 -8.34 -12.74 3.01
C ILE A 144 -7.22 -12.07 2.22
N ILE A 145 -7.28 -12.09 0.88
CA ILE A 145 -6.29 -11.42 0.02
C ILE A 145 -6.25 -9.92 0.32
N TYR A 146 -7.42 -9.27 0.36
CA TYR A 146 -7.51 -7.86 0.71
C TYR A 146 -6.89 -7.59 2.09
N MET A 147 -7.28 -8.38 3.09
CA MET A 147 -6.80 -8.23 4.46
C MET A 147 -5.27 -8.33 4.55
N LEU A 148 -4.70 -9.40 4.01
CA LEU A 148 -3.26 -9.63 4.04
C LEU A 148 -2.50 -8.57 3.24
N SER A 149 -2.99 -8.21 2.05
CA SER A 149 -2.35 -7.19 1.22
C SER A 149 -2.36 -5.82 1.91
N ASN A 150 -3.49 -5.41 2.49
CA ASN A 150 -3.61 -4.16 3.23
C ASN A 150 -2.67 -4.15 4.46
N THR A 151 -2.59 -5.25 5.21
CA THR A 151 -1.65 -5.36 6.34
C THR A 151 -0.18 -5.22 5.89
N THR A 152 0.24 -5.93 4.84
CA THR A 152 1.62 -5.82 4.32
C THR A 152 1.91 -4.46 3.70
N TYR A 153 0.92 -3.81 3.08
CA TYR A 153 1.04 -2.47 2.53
C TYR A 153 1.31 -1.45 3.66
N GLY A 154 0.51 -1.48 4.73
CA GLY A 154 0.71 -0.62 5.89
C GLY A 154 2.07 -0.83 6.54
N ALA A 155 2.53 -2.08 6.65
CA ALA A 155 3.84 -2.41 7.19
C ALA A 155 4.98 -1.81 6.33
N ALA A 156 4.87 -1.84 5.00
CA ALA A 156 5.85 -1.21 4.12
C ALA A 156 5.90 0.32 4.33
N TYR A 157 4.75 0.97 4.51
CA TYR A 157 4.68 2.42 4.71
C TYR A 157 5.31 2.91 6.01
N VAL A 158 5.31 2.11 7.08
CA VAL A 158 6.06 2.43 8.31
C VAL A 158 7.54 2.63 8.01
N PHE A 159 8.15 1.70 7.26
CA PHE A 159 9.54 1.85 6.84
C PHE A 159 9.72 2.96 5.82
N TYR A 160 8.78 3.19 4.92
CA TYR A 160 8.86 4.30 3.96
C TYR A 160 8.93 5.67 4.64
N TYR A 161 8.07 5.91 5.64
CA TYR A 161 8.03 7.18 6.37
C TYR A 161 9.26 7.39 7.26
N ALA A 162 9.87 6.32 7.77
CA ALA A 162 11.12 6.40 8.53
C ALA A 162 12.30 6.99 7.74
N TRP A 163 12.21 7.10 6.40
CA TRP A 163 13.26 7.72 5.58
C TRP A 163 13.20 9.23 5.53
N VAL A 164 12.03 9.84 5.74
CA VAL A 164 11.90 11.31 5.63
C VAL A 164 12.86 12.03 6.59
N PRO A 165 12.95 11.65 7.88
CA PRO A 165 13.92 12.27 8.79
C PRO A 165 15.37 12.00 8.38
N ILE A 166 15.67 10.81 7.84
CA ILE A 166 17.02 10.44 7.41
C ILE A 166 17.45 11.28 6.21
N LEU A 167 16.58 11.40 5.20
CA LEU A 167 16.84 12.19 4.00
C LEU A 167 16.98 13.67 4.32
N THR A 168 16.23 14.16 5.31
CA THR A 168 16.30 15.56 5.76
C THR A 168 17.60 15.83 6.50
N ARG A 169 17.93 15.01 7.50
CA ARG A 169 19.13 15.20 8.35
C ARG A 169 20.43 15.22 7.55
N PHE A 170 20.49 14.43 6.48
CA PHE A 170 21.67 14.30 5.64
C PHE A 170 21.57 15.10 4.33
N ASP A 171 20.56 15.96 4.16
CA ASP A 171 20.52 16.90 3.03
C ASP A 171 21.61 17.98 3.21
N GLN A 172 22.26 18.36 2.12
CA GLN A 172 23.36 19.32 2.15
C GLN A 172 22.95 20.66 2.79
N LYS A 173 21.73 21.14 2.53
CA LYS A 173 21.25 22.41 3.11
C LYS A 173 21.18 22.36 4.64
N VAL A 174 20.81 21.21 5.20
CA VAL A 174 20.72 21.00 6.65
C VAL A 174 22.12 20.89 7.24
N ILE A 175 23.01 20.12 6.60
CA ILE A 175 24.41 19.99 7.02
C ILE A 175 25.12 21.36 7.03
N ASP A 176 24.95 22.14 5.98
CA ASP A 176 25.54 23.48 5.87
C ASP A 176 24.98 24.42 6.95
N SER A 177 23.69 24.32 7.25
CA SER A 177 23.05 25.13 8.31
C SER A 177 23.53 24.76 9.71
N GLU A 178 23.86 23.49 9.95
CA GLU A 178 24.38 23.05 11.25
C GLU A 178 25.80 23.57 11.51
N GLN A 179 26.60 23.68 10.44
CA GLN A 179 27.97 24.19 10.50
C GLN A 179 28.05 25.73 10.57
N ASP A 180 26.98 26.44 10.22
CA ASP A 180 26.94 27.90 10.32
C ASP A 180 26.69 28.35 11.76
N GLU A 181 27.74 28.82 12.42
CA GLU A 181 27.68 29.37 13.79
C GLU A 181 26.87 30.67 13.89
N LYS A 182 26.54 31.32 12.77
CA LYS A 182 25.75 32.57 12.77
C LYS A 182 24.26 32.33 12.90
N LEU A 183 23.79 31.13 12.52
CA LEU A 183 22.38 30.79 12.57
C LEU A 183 21.96 30.46 14.00
N THR A 184 20.84 31.02 14.43
CA THR A 184 20.16 30.63 15.66
C THR A 184 19.59 29.21 15.52
N ASN A 185 19.36 28.55 16.66
CA ASN A 185 18.74 27.22 16.65
C ASN A 185 17.37 27.23 15.95
N GLU A 186 16.57 28.30 16.13
CA GLU A 186 15.26 28.45 15.48
C GLU A 186 15.37 28.51 13.94
N GLU A 187 16.37 29.21 13.42
CA GLU A 187 16.65 29.25 11.98
C GLU A 187 17.08 27.88 11.46
N LYS A 188 17.93 27.15 12.19
CA LYS A 188 18.34 25.78 11.83
C LYS A 188 17.15 24.82 11.78
N TYR A 189 16.27 24.85 12.78
CA TYR A 189 15.04 24.05 12.78
C TYR A 189 14.13 24.42 11.60
N THR A 190 13.98 25.70 11.30
CA THR A 190 13.17 26.17 10.16
C THR A 190 13.73 25.65 8.84
N ILE A 191 15.06 25.64 8.66
CA ILE A 191 15.71 25.07 7.46
C ILE A 191 15.44 23.57 7.35
N SER A 192 15.62 22.82 8.45
CA SER A 192 15.31 21.38 8.49
C SER A 192 13.85 21.10 8.12
N ASP A 193 12.90 21.85 8.68
CA ASP A 193 11.47 21.68 8.39
C ASP A 193 11.13 22.03 6.93
N MET A 194 11.72 23.09 6.37
CA MET A 194 11.56 23.43 4.96
C MET A 194 12.05 22.31 4.04
N VAL A 195 13.22 21.72 4.35
CA VAL A 195 13.79 20.61 3.57
C VAL A 195 12.91 19.36 3.68
N SER A 196 12.46 19.00 4.89
CA SER A 196 11.55 17.87 5.12
C SER A 196 10.25 18.01 4.32
N ASN A 197 9.67 19.21 4.32
CA ASN A 197 8.48 19.53 3.54
C ASN A 197 8.73 19.49 2.03
N GLU A 198 9.88 19.98 1.56
CA GLU A 198 10.25 19.93 0.15
C GLU A 198 10.40 18.48 -0.34
N ILE A 199 11.09 17.64 0.44
CA ILE A 199 11.32 16.23 0.10
C ILE A 199 9.98 15.48 0.08
N SER A 200 9.20 15.57 1.17
CA SER A 200 7.94 14.85 1.30
C SER A 200 6.90 15.33 0.29
N GLY A 201 6.78 16.66 0.10
CA GLY A 201 5.84 17.26 -0.83
C GLY A 201 6.07 16.83 -2.28
N LYS A 202 7.34 16.82 -2.74
CA LYS A 202 7.69 16.30 -4.07
C LYS A 202 7.40 14.80 -4.20
N GLY A 203 7.73 14.01 -3.18
CA GLY A 203 7.45 12.58 -3.15
C GLY A 203 5.97 12.28 -3.32
N PHE A 204 5.12 12.87 -2.48
CA PHE A 204 3.67 12.68 -2.54
C PHE A 204 3.06 13.20 -3.84
N PHE A 205 3.56 14.30 -4.39
CA PHE A 205 3.09 14.79 -5.68
C PHE A 205 3.24 13.73 -6.79
N TYR A 206 4.43 13.13 -6.92
CA TYR A 206 4.66 12.07 -7.92
C TYR A 206 3.83 10.81 -7.63
N SER A 207 3.67 10.43 -6.37
CA SER A 207 2.80 9.32 -5.94
C SER A 207 1.36 9.53 -6.38
N TYR A 208 0.77 10.69 -6.09
CA TYR A 208 -0.63 10.98 -6.44
C TYR A 208 -0.86 11.11 -7.95
N VAL A 209 0.07 11.71 -8.69
CA VAL A 209 -0.03 11.74 -10.16
C VAL A 209 -0.06 10.32 -10.72
N THR A 210 0.81 9.43 -10.21
CA THR A 210 0.85 8.03 -10.64
C THR A 210 -0.44 7.31 -10.28
N ALA A 211 -0.95 7.50 -9.07
CA ALA A 211 -2.21 6.91 -8.61
C ALA A 211 -3.41 7.30 -9.51
N VAL A 212 -3.51 8.56 -9.90
CA VAL A 212 -4.56 9.03 -10.82
C VAL A 212 -4.40 8.40 -12.21
N CYS A 213 -3.16 8.35 -12.73
CA CYS A 213 -2.90 7.71 -14.03
C CYS A 213 -3.26 6.22 -14.03
N GLU A 214 -2.85 5.47 -13.01
CA GLU A 214 -3.20 4.05 -12.87
C GLU A 214 -4.70 3.84 -12.77
N LEU A 215 -5.40 4.66 -11.98
CA LEU A 215 -6.85 4.56 -11.84
C LEU A 215 -7.56 4.79 -13.17
N ILE A 216 -7.16 5.80 -13.95
CA ILE A 216 -7.72 6.07 -15.28
C ILE A 216 -7.49 4.88 -16.22
N VAL A 217 -6.26 4.35 -16.24
CA VAL A 217 -5.90 3.22 -17.12
C VAL A 217 -6.70 1.97 -16.74
N ALA A 218 -6.75 1.61 -15.46
CA ALA A 218 -7.46 0.40 -15.03
C ALA A 218 -8.97 0.54 -15.17
N ALA A 219 -9.54 1.72 -14.91
CA ALA A 219 -10.96 2.00 -15.15
C ALA A 219 -11.28 1.87 -16.65
N GLY A 220 -10.44 2.43 -17.53
CA GLY A 220 -10.58 2.28 -18.98
C GLY A 220 -10.54 0.82 -19.44
N ILE A 221 -9.61 0.03 -18.90
CA ILE A 221 -9.52 -1.42 -19.16
C ILE A 221 -10.77 -2.14 -18.66
N ALA A 222 -11.24 -1.85 -17.44
CA ALA A 222 -12.43 -2.47 -16.87
C ALA A 222 -13.70 -2.15 -17.68
N MET A 223 -13.86 -0.90 -18.11
CA MET A 223 -14.98 -0.49 -18.98
C MET A 223 -14.92 -1.15 -20.35
N TYR A 224 -13.73 -1.27 -20.94
CA TYR A 224 -13.54 -1.93 -22.23
C TYR A 224 -13.87 -3.43 -22.18
N LEU A 225 -13.45 -4.12 -21.13
CA LEU A 225 -13.70 -5.55 -20.96
C LEU A 225 -15.18 -5.86 -20.67
N GLY A 226 -15.92 -4.92 -20.07
CA GLY A 226 -17.33 -5.13 -19.67
C GLY A 226 -17.46 -6.17 -18.56
N SER A 227 -18.64 -6.79 -18.38
CA SER A 227 -18.83 -7.81 -17.34
C SER A 227 -17.93 -9.02 -17.57
N GLY A 228 -17.28 -9.50 -16.49
CA GLY A 228 -16.48 -10.73 -16.53
C GLY A 228 -17.29 -11.99 -16.87
N GLU A 229 -18.63 -11.94 -16.73
CA GLU A 229 -19.53 -13.04 -17.10
C GLU A 229 -19.45 -13.37 -18.59
N ASN A 230 -19.14 -12.39 -19.45
CA ASN A 230 -18.93 -12.60 -20.89
C ASN A 230 -17.79 -13.59 -21.19
N TYR A 231 -16.89 -13.81 -20.22
CA TYR A 231 -15.74 -14.68 -20.33
C TYR A 231 -15.84 -15.92 -19.40
N GLY A 232 -17.01 -16.17 -18.81
CA GLY A 232 -17.22 -17.28 -17.86
C GLY A 232 -16.56 -17.06 -16.49
N LEU A 233 -16.28 -15.80 -16.13
CA LEU A 233 -15.67 -15.39 -14.87
C LEU A 233 -16.67 -14.57 -14.03
N THR A 234 -16.25 -14.15 -12.83
CA THR A 234 -17.07 -13.31 -11.95
C THR A 234 -17.37 -11.94 -12.59
N ALA A 235 -18.53 -11.33 -12.35
CA ALA A 235 -18.87 -10.03 -12.93
C ALA A 235 -17.80 -8.95 -12.67
N ALA A 236 -17.22 -8.92 -11.47
CA ALA A 236 -16.16 -8.01 -11.06
C ALA A 236 -14.73 -8.40 -11.52
N TYR A 237 -14.57 -9.43 -12.36
CA TYR A 237 -13.24 -9.90 -12.80
C TYR A 237 -12.38 -8.82 -13.50
N PRO A 238 -12.94 -7.90 -14.32
CA PRO A 238 -12.14 -6.80 -14.87
C PRO A 238 -11.52 -5.88 -13.81
N LEU A 239 -12.20 -5.69 -12.67
CA LEU A 239 -11.64 -4.94 -11.55
C LEU A 239 -10.48 -5.72 -10.90
N GLN A 240 -10.58 -7.05 -10.82
CA GLN A 240 -9.48 -7.91 -10.35
C GLN A 240 -8.24 -7.78 -11.26
N ILE A 241 -8.43 -7.67 -12.57
CA ILE A 241 -7.35 -7.38 -13.53
C ILE A 241 -6.68 -6.05 -13.21
N GLY A 242 -7.47 -5.01 -12.88
CA GLY A 242 -6.93 -3.72 -12.46
C GLY A 242 -6.08 -3.79 -11.19
N VAL A 243 -6.54 -4.52 -10.17
CA VAL A 243 -5.75 -4.78 -8.95
C VAL A 243 -4.46 -5.51 -9.27
N ALA A 244 -4.51 -6.51 -10.17
CA ALA A 244 -3.33 -7.25 -10.59
C ALA A 244 -2.34 -6.36 -11.36
N LEU A 245 -2.82 -5.46 -12.24
CA LEU A 245 -1.97 -4.51 -12.96
C LEU A 245 -1.26 -3.55 -12.01
N ALA A 246 -1.97 -2.99 -11.02
CA ALA A 246 -1.37 -2.16 -9.99
C ALA A 246 -0.32 -2.94 -9.16
N SER A 247 -0.60 -4.21 -8.85
CA SER A 247 0.33 -5.10 -8.15
C SER A 247 1.60 -5.39 -8.97
N ILE A 248 1.46 -5.60 -10.28
CA ILE A 248 2.60 -5.80 -11.20
C ILE A 248 3.42 -4.51 -11.31
N TRP A 249 2.74 -3.37 -11.48
CA TRP A 249 3.40 -2.07 -11.52
C TRP A 249 4.24 -1.84 -10.27
N GLN A 250 3.64 -2.02 -9.09
CA GLN A 250 4.33 -1.91 -7.81
C GLN A 250 5.55 -2.83 -7.77
N LEU A 251 5.38 -4.12 -8.09
CA LEU A 251 6.47 -5.10 -8.06
C LEU A 251 7.63 -4.72 -8.98
N VAL A 252 7.32 -4.28 -10.21
CA VAL A 252 8.32 -3.92 -11.21
C VAL A 252 9.10 -2.69 -10.77
N ILE A 253 8.43 -1.60 -10.38
CA ILE A 253 9.14 -0.37 -9.96
C ILE A 253 9.91 -0.62 -8.66
N LEU A 254 9.34 -1.34 -7.71
CA LEU A 254 9.97 -1.68 -6.44
C LEU A 254 11.28 -2.47 -6.63
N LEU A 255 11.26 -3.53 -7.46
CA LEU A 255 12.43 -4.38 -7.67
C LEU A 255 13.43 -3.77 -8.65
N ALA A 256 12.97 -3.15 -9.72
CA ALA A 256 13.84 -2.63 -10.78
C ALA A 256 14.47 -1.29 -10.39
N TYR A 257 13.75 -0.43 -9.67
CA TYR A 257 14.20 0.92 -9.38
C TYR A 257 14.44 1.14 -7.89
N THR A 258 13.43 0.99 -7.03
CA THR A 258 13.56 1.30 -5.60
C THR A 258 14.67 0.49 -4.94
N ASN A 259 14.68 -0.83 -5.13
CA ASN A 259 15.69 -1.70 -4.53
C ASN A 259 17.11 -1.39 -5.02
N ARG A 260 17.28 -0.89 -6.25
CA ARG A 260 18.61 -0.58 -6.81
C ARG A 260 19.11 0.81 -6.42
N HIS A 261 18.23 1.80 -6.39
CA HIS A 261 18.60 3.20 -6.23
C HIS A 261 18.41 3.75 -4.82
N LEU A 262 17.57 3.13 -3.98
CA LEU A 262 17.47 3.50 -2.58
C LEU A 262 18.70 2.99 -1.83
N LYS A 263 19.56 3.90 -1.40
CA LYS A 263 20.75 3.56 -0.60
C LYS A 263 20.32 2.97 0.74
N ALA A 264 21.00 1.92 1.20
CA ALA A 264 20.78 1.40 2.54
C ALA A 264 21.45 2.34 3.55
N ARG A 265 20.67 2.82 4.53
CA ARG A 265 21.15 3.66 5.64
C ARG A 265 20.96 2.90 6.95
N PRO A 266 21.93 2.07 7.37
CA PRO A 266 21.80 1.24 8.56
C PRO A 266 21.69 2.13 9.81
N GLY A 267 20.78 1.80 10.72
CA GLY A 267 20.71 2.39 12.06
C GLY A 267 21.66 1.73 13.05
N THR A 268 21.63 2.21 14.29
CA THR A 268 22.51 1.74 15.38
C THR A 268 22.14 0.36 15.93
N LEU A 269 20.93 -0.15 15.67
CA LEU A 269 20.51 -1.48 16.13
C LEU A 269 20.81 -2.55 15.08
N ALA A 270 21.74 -3.44 15.42
CA ALA A 270 22.09 -4.64 14.67
C ALA A 270 21.17 -5.81 15.06
N PHE A 271 19.90 -5.75 14.67
CA PHE A 271 18.99 -6.89 14.69
C PHE A 271 18.27 -7.02 13.35
#